data_AF-Q0ATA5-F1
#
_entry.id   AF-Q0ATA5-F1
#
_cell.length_a   1.000
_cell.length_b   1.000
_cell.length_c   1.000
_cell.angle_alpha   90.00
_cell.angle_beta   90.00
_cell.angle_gamma   90.00
#
_symmetry.space_group_name_H-M   'P 1'
#
loop_
_entity.id
_entity.type
_entity.pdbx_description
1 polymer ?
#
loop_
_entity_poly.entity_id
_entity_poly.type
_entity_poly.pdbx_seq_one_letter_code
_entity_poly.pdbx_strand_id
1 'polypeptide(L)'
;MTMVRREHRTALSALEIWPDYAQARNDTLARYAREHSPWLVANADDKPRAGLDLMRLILSQVPCPLIDEHRRPVDASRVGYFSTANEATALTCTANQSHQRRGQYERPAHNS
;
A
#
# COMPACT_ATOMS: atom_id res chain seq x y z
N MET A 1 33.37 0.37 -29.51
CA MET A 1 32.28 1.21 -28.98
C MET A 1 31.34 0.31 -28.16
N THR A 2 31.65 0.09 -26.89
CA THR A 2 30.89 -0.81 -26.01
C THR A 2 29.64 -0.08 -25.52
N MET A 3 28.48 -0.58 -25.94
CA MET A 3 27.18 -0.13 -25.45
C MET A 3 27.07 -0.50 -23.97
N VAL A 4 27.15 0.50 -23.08
CA VAL A 4 26.82 0.31 -21.66
C VAL A 4 25.32 0.07 -21.60
N ARG A 5 24.94 -1.19 -21.37
CA ARG A 5 23.56 -1.59 -21.10
C ARG A 5 23.11 -0.78 -19.90
N ARG A 6 22.17 0.17 -20.09
CA ARG A 6 21.54 0.86 -18.96
C ARG A 6 20.99 -0.21 -18.04
N GLU A 7 21.61 -0.35 -16.88
CA GLU A 7 21.18 -1.24 -15.82
C GLU A 7 19.89 -0.68 -15.22
N HIS A 8 18.80 -0.94 -15.92
CA HIS A 8 17.46 -0.80 -15.38
C HIS A 8 17.38 -1.75 -14.19
N ARG A 9 17.39 -1.19 -12.97
CA ARG A 9 16.99 -1.93 -11.75
C ARG A 9 15.60 -2.50 -12.03
N THR A 10 15.55 -3.78 -12.37
CA THR A 10 14.34 -4.48 -12.77
C THR A 10 13.46 -4.71 -11.54
N ALA A 11 12.16 -4.91 -11.76
CA ALA A 11 11.22 -5.24 -10.68
C ALA A 11 11.64 -6.45 -9.83
N LEU A 12 12.47 -7.35 -10.38
CA LEU A 12 13.02 -8.49 -9.65
C LEU A 12 14.08 -8.07 -8.62
N SER A 13 15.00 -7.16 -8.99
CA SER A 13 15.98 -6.62 -8.04
C SER A 13 15.34 -5.83 -6.89
N ALA A 14 14.14 -5.28 -7.11
CA ALA A 14 13.38 -4.58 -6.07
C ALA A 14 12.93 -5.52 -4.93
N LEU A 15 12.80 -6.82 -5.19
CA LEU A 15 12.43 -7.80 -4.17
C LEU A 15 13.56 -8.06 -3.18
N GLU A 16 14.81 -8.07 -3.66
CA GLU A 16 16.00 -8.29 -2.83
C GLU A 16 16.22 -7.14 -1.84
N ILE A 17 15.94 -5.91 -2.27
CA ILE A 17 16.07 -4.69 -1.45
C ILE A 17 14.80 -4.34 -0.66
N TRP A 18 13.77 -5.22 -0.67
CA TRP A 18 12.51 -4.96 0.03
C TRP A 18 12.70 -4.60 1.52
N PRO A 19 13.57 -5.28 2.29
CA PRO A 19 13.81 -4.92 3.70
C PRO A 19 14.30 -3.49 3.87
N ASP A 20 15.29 -3.08 3.07
CA ASP A 20 15.87 -1.75 3.12
C ASP A 20 14.84 -0.68 2.71
N TYR A 21 14.05 -0.96 1.68
CA TYR A 21 12.95 -0.10 1.27
C TYR A 21 11.89 0.04 2.38
N ALA A 22 11.51 -1.07 3.02
CA ALA A 22 10.53 -1.07 4.10
C ALA A 22 11.01 -0.25 5.30
N GLN A 23 12.29 -0.37 5.67
CA GLN A 23 12.89 0.43 6.72
C GLN A 23 12.89 1.91 6.35
N ALA A 24 13.40 2.28 5.17
CA ALA A 24 13.42 3.67 4.72
C ALA A 24 12.03 4.30 4.65
N ARG A 25 11.01 3.52 4.25
CA ARG A 25 9.60 3.96 4.27
C ARG A 25 9.15 4.25 5.71
N ASN A 26 9.40 3.35 6.65
CA ASN A 26 9.01 3.52 8.05
C ASN A 26 9.71 4.75 8.67
N ASP A 27 11.01 4.92 8.41
CA ASP A 27 11.79 6.07 8.87
C ASP A 27 11.23 7.39 8.31
N THR A 28 10.86 7.40 7.03
CA THR A 28 10.26 8.57 6.37
C THR A 28 8.91 8.93 6.99
N LEU A 29 8.04 7.94 7.21
CA LEU A 29 6.73 8.13 7.82
C LEU A 29 6.88 8.72 9.23
N ALA A 30 7.75 8.14 10.05
CA ALA A 30 8.03 8.62 11.41
C ALA A 30 8.61 10.03 11.42
N ARG A 31 9.56 10.33 10.52
CA ARG A 31 10.26 11.61 10.49
C ARG A 31 9.38 12.76 10.04
N TYR A 32 8.50 12.53 9.06
CA TYR A 32 7.79 13.59 8.35
C TYR A 32 6.28 13.63 8.60
N ALA A 33 5.69 12.68 9.31
CA ALA A 33 4.30 12.82 9.77
C ALA A 33 4.18 14.02 10.71
N ARG A 34 3.29 14.95 10.35
CA ARG A 34 2.98 16.15 11.14
C ARG A 34 1.47 16.33 11.22
N GLU A 35 1.00 17.06 12.23
CA GLU A 35 -0.42 17.33 12.43
C GLU A 35 -1.06 18.03 11.22
N HIS A 36 -0.37 19.03 10.65
CA HIS A 36 -0.85 19.78 9.48
C HIS A 36 -0.58 19.07 8.14
N SER A 37 0.18 17.97 8.14
CA SER A 37 0.49 17.19 6.95
C SER A 37 0.66 15.72 7.34
N PRO A 38 -0.46 15.04 7.64
CA PRO A 38 -0.41 13.67 8.09
C PRO A 38 -0.21 12.73 6.89
N TRP A 39 0.55 11.65 7.08
CA TRP A 39 0.63 10.58 6.09
C TRP A 39 -0.61 9.70 6.17
N LEU A 40 -1.20 9.38 5.01
CA LEU A 40 -2.27 8.41 4.88
C LEU A 40 -1.70 7.06 4.46
N VAL A 41 -2.09 5.99 5.17
CA VAL A 41 -1.67 4.62 4.88
C VAL A 41 -2.91 3.82 4.51
N ALA A 42 -2.83 3.10 3.38
CA ALA A 42 -3.90 2.25 2.89
C ALA A 42 -3.37 0.82 2.65
N ASN A 43 -4.11 -0.18 3.12
CA ASN A 43 -3.92 -1.55 2.68
C ASN A 43 -4.44 -1.67 1.24
N ALA A 44 -3.51 -1.93 0.31
CA ALA A 44 -3.74 -1.98 -1.12
C ALA A 44 -3.72 -3.39 -1.73
N ASP A 45 -3.89 -4.44 -0.91
CA ASP A 45 -4.01 -5.82 -1.39
C ASP A 45 -5.21 -5.97 -2.35
N ASP A 46 -6.32 -5.28 -2.04
CA ASP A 46 -7.49 -5.11 -2.92
C ASP A 46 -7.48 -3.71 -3.54
N LYS A 47 -6.85 -3.59 -4.72
CA LYS A 47 -6.60 -2.29 -5.38
C LYS A 47 -7.89 -1.48 -5.65
N PRO A 48 -8.96 -2.05 -6.23
CA PRO A 48 -10.19 -1.28 -6.48
C PRO A 48 -10.81 -0.74 -5.20
N ARG A 49 -10.89 -1.57 -4.15
CA ARG A 49 -11.48 -1.13 -2.90
C ARG A 49 -10.60 -0.10 -2.21
N ALA A 50 -9.27 -0.28 -2.22
CA ALA A 50 -8.31 0.64 -1.59
C ALA A 50 -8.42 2.05 -2.17
N GLY A 51 -8.56 2.15 -3.49
CA GLY A 51 -8.80 3.43 -4.16
C GLY A 51 -10.09 4.10 -3.69
N LEU A 52 -11.20 3.37 -3.64
CA LEU A 52 -12.49 3.92 -3.21
C LEU A 52 -12.46 4.43 -1.76
N ASP A 53 -11.83 3.69 -0.85
CA ASP A 53 -11.77 4.10 0.55
C ASP A 53 -10.83 5.27 0.79
N LEU A 54 -9.74 5.37 0.01
CA LEU A 54 -8.90 6.57 0.04
C LEU A 54 -9.66 7.81 -0.45
N MET A 55 -10.40 7.69 -1.56
CA MET A 55 -11.23 8.80 -2.06
C MET A 55 -12.30 9.21 -1.03
N ARG A 56 -12.98 8.23 -0.43
CA ARG A 56 -13.95 8.49 0.66
C ARG A 56 -13.27 9.23 1.81
N LEU A 57 -12.10 8.79 2.27
CA LEU A 57 -11.40 9.45 3.38
C LEU A 57 -11.08 10.91 3.05
N ILE A 58 -10.57 11.19 1.85
CA ILE A 58 -10.28 12.57 1.40
C ILE A 58 -11.57 13.41 1.39
N LEU A 59 -12.65 12.87 0.82
CA LEU A 59 -13.95 13.57 0.75
C LEU A 59 -14.63 13.74 2.12
N SER A 60 -14.20 13.07 3.19
CA SER A 60 -14.66 13.41 4.57
C SER A 60 -14.00 14.65 5.13
N GLN A 61 -12.77 14.95 4.70
CA GLN A 61 -11.99 16.05 5.26
C GLN A 61 -12.37 17.39 4.62
N VAL A 62 -12.92 17.35 3.41
CA VAL A 62 -13.34 18.55 2.69
C VAL A 62 -14.82 18.80 2.95
N PRO A 63 -15.21 19.98 3.46
CA PRO A 63 -16.61 20.35 3.59
C PRO A 63 -17.20 20.60 2.20
N CYS A 64 -17.81 19.56 1.63
CA CYS A 64 -18.47 19.63 0.34
C CYS A 64 -19.99 19.77 0.56
N PRO A 65 -20.65 20.79 -0.03
CA PRO A 65 -22.10 21.00 0.15
C PRO A 65 -22.96 19.97 -0.61
N LEU A 66 -22.34 19.19 -1.51
CA LEU A 66 -23.03 18.23 -2.39
C LEU A 66 -22.72 16.76 -2.01
N ILE A 67 -22.38 16.49 -0.75
CA ILE A 67 -22.09 15.13 -0.31
C ILE A 67 -23.40 14.33 -0.32
N ASP A 68 -23.38 13.23 -1.08
CA ASP A 68 -24.47 12.26 -1.16
C ASP A 68 -24.72 11.58 0.20
N GLU A 69 -25.99 11.46 0.57
CA GLU A 69 -26.44 10.75 1.77
C GLU A 69 -26.13 9.26 1.72
N HIS A 70 -26.02 8.66 0.52
CA HIS A 70 -25.71 7.25 0.34
C HIS A 70 -24.21 6.94 0.38
N ARG A 71 -23.40 7.89 0.84
CA ARG A 71 -21.97 7.70 1.03
C ARG A 71 -21.71 6.55 1.99
N ARG A 72 -21.04 5.50 1.50
CA ARG A 72 -20.54 4.43 2.37
C ARG A 72 -19.48 4.99 3.34
N PRO A 73 -19.51 4.58 4.62
CA PRO A 73 -18.47 4.93 5.57
C PRO A 73 -17.12 4.36 5.12
N VAL A 74 -16.04 5.05 5.49
CA VAL A 74 -14.67 4.57 5.25
C VAL A 74 -14.42 3.35 6.13
N ASP A 75 -13.87 2.29 5.54
CA ASP A 75 -13.40 1.14 6.30
C ASP A 75 -12.06 1.46 6.98
N ALA A 76 -12.11 1.77 8.28
CA ALA A 76 -10.96 2.12 9.09
C ALA A 76 -9.92 0.99 9.20
N SER A 77 -10.30 -0.27 8.91
CA SER A 77 -9.35 -1.39 8.88
C SER A 77 -8.41 -1.35 7.67
N ARG A 78 -8.79 -0.60 6.62
CA ARG A 78 -8.05 -0.53 5.36
C ARG A 78 -7.38 0.80 5.09
N VAL A 79 -7.92 1.92 5.56
CA VAL A 79 -7.31 3.24 5.35
C VAL A 79 -7.32 4.02 6.66
N GLY A 80 -6.18 4.62 7.01
CA GLY A 80 -6.05 5.42 8.21
C GLY A 80 -4.87 6.40 8.17
N TYR A 81 -4.83 7.27 9.18
CA TYR A 81 -3.71 8.19 9.40
C TYR A 81 -2.55 7.46 10.06
N PHE A 82 -1.34 7.71 9.57
CA PHE A 82 -0.14 7.30 10.26
C PHE A 82 0.02 8.09 11.55
N SER A 83 0.20 7.38 12.66
CA SER A 83 0.47 7.95 13.97
C SER A 83 1.67 7.24 14.57
N THR A 84 2.65 8.01 15.04
CA THR A 84 3.79 7.48 15.79
C THR A 84 3.37 6.88 17.13
N ALA A 85 2.19 7.24 17.66
CA ALA A 85 1.64 6.66 18.88
C ALA A 85 1.02 5.26 18.65
N ASN A 86 0.79 4.87 17.39
CA ASN A 86 0.08 3.65 17.04
C ASN A 86 1.02 2.48 16.71
N GLU A 87 2.31 2.54 17.10
CA GLU A 87 3.26 1.42 16.94
C GLU A 87 2.70 0.10 17.53
N ALA A 88 1.78 0.18 18.50
CA ALA A 88 1.09 -0.97 19.09
C ALA A 88 -0.16 -1.46 18.32
N THR A 89 -0.81 -0.62 17.51
CA THR A 89 -1.98 -1.03 16.71
C THR A 89 -1.56 -1.37 15.30
N ALA A 90 -0.83 -2.48 15.24
CA ALA A 90 -0.75 -3.47 14.18
C ALA A 90 -1.64 -3.24 12.93
N LEU A 91 -1.29 -2.26 12.08
CA LEU A 91 -1.10 -2.54 10.67
C LEU A 91 0.36 -2.96 10.45
N THR A 92 0.92 -3.75 11.39
CA THR A 92 1.95 -4.71 11.02
C THR A 92 1.35 -5.51 9.90
N CYS A 93 2.02 -5.50 8.76
CA CYS A 93 1.88 -6.53 7.75
C CYS A 93 2.02 -7.88 8.49
N THR A 94 0.92 -8.44 8.97
CA THR A 94 0.85 -9.82 9.41
C THR A 94 1.24 -10.60 8.18
N ALA A 95 2.50 -11.01 8.18
CA ALA A 95 3.17 -11.87 7.24
C ALA A 95 2.48 -12.00 5.87
N ASN A 96 3.12 -11.48 4.83
CA ASN A 96 2.95 -11.98 3.46
C ASN A 96 3.42 -13.46 3.35
N GLN A 97 2.87 -14.36 4.17
CA GLN A 97 2.82 -15.82 4.00
C GLN A 97 2.02 -16.19 2.73
N SER A 98 1.32 -15.24 2.12
CA SER A 98 0.65 -15.40 0.82
C SER A 98 1.62 -15.57 -0.36
N HIS A 99 2.90 -15.18 -0.23
CA HIS A 99 3.90 -15.41 -1.29
C HIS A 99 4.48 -16.83 -1.31
N GLN A 100 4.30 -17.65 -0.26
CA GLN A 100 4.70 -19.07 -0.28
C GLN A 100 3.70 -19.99 -0.99
N ARG A 101 2.47 -19.54 -1.32
CA ARG A 101 1.44 -20.36 -2.00
C ARG A 101 1.27 -20.08 -3.51
N ARG A 102 2.19 -19.38 -4.16
CA ARG A 102 2.18 -19.22 -5.64
C ARG A 102 3.32 -19.97 -6.34
N GLY A 103 3.75 -21.09 -5.76
CA GLY A 103 4.64 -22.07 -6.40
C GLY A 103 3.91 -23.10 -7.28
N GLN A 104 2.61 -22.96 -7.52
CA GLN A 104 1.84 -23.90 -8.34
C GLN A 104 0.96 -23.13 -9.34
N TYR A 105 1.58 -22.65 -10.43
CA TYR A 105 0.84 -22.42 -11.67
C TYR A 105 1.08 -23.64 -12.56
N GLU A 106 0.31 -24.70 -12.32
CA GLU A 106 0.24 -25.80 -13.29
C GLU A 106 -0.49 -25.26 -14.52
N ARG A 107 0.23 -25.19 -15.64
CA ARG A 107 -0.36 -24.87 -16.94
C ARG A 107 -1.48 -25.88 -17.22
N PRO A 108 -2.72 -25.46 -17.49
CA PRO A 108 -3.73 -26.39 -17.96
C PRO A 108 -3.29 -26.94 -19.32
N ALA A 109 -3.19 -28.27 -19.41
CA ALA A 109 -2.94 -28.97 -20.65
C ALA A 109 -4.11 -28.67 -21.59
N HIS A 110 -3.84 -27.90 -22.65
CA HIS A 110 -4.75 -27.84 -23.79
C HIS A 110 -4.70 -29.22 -24.47
N ASN A 111 -5.76 -30.01 -24.30
CA ASN A 111 -5.98 -31.20 -25.11
C ASN A 111 -6.09 -30.80 -26.58
N SER A 112 -5.40 -31.58 -27.42
CA SER A 112 -5.37 -31.49 -28.88
C SER A 112 -6.71 -31.84 -29.53
#